data_AF-A0A2V8K4J7-F1
#
_entry.id   AF-A0A2V8K4J7-F1
#
_cell.length_a   1.000
_cell.length_b   1.000
_cell.length_c   1.000
_cell.angle_alpha   90.00
_cell.angle_beta   90.00
_cell.angle_gamma   90.00
#
_symmetry.space_group_name_H-M   'P 1'
#
loop_
_entity.id
_entity.type
_entity.pdbx_description
1 polymer ?
#
loop_
_entity_poly.entity_id
_entity_poly.type
_entity_poly.pdbx_seq_one_letter_code
_entity_poly.pdbx_strand_id
1 'polypeptide(L)'
;MPDALSGLLHDATAVYRFVDFICAFCDRKESQQTYGEASEDFFDYVIELGESTRRFLQSIVDEAKSDPKRIPIYRTNLATIKKCWAELHVFVKPAADGHSLQTPTPFLAFMEQQLSELPSLAGARIVILISPELNYLQYQHSKLKGFASELSRTIPKSPTFPAKLGFIAIPFSQGGTVFTNTLI
;
A
#
# COMPACT_ATOMS: atom_id res chain seq x y z
N MET A 1 5.92 -25.46 -25.58
CA MET A 1 4.64 -24.91 -25.11
C MET A 1 4.31 -25.25 -23.65
N PRO A 2 4.40 -26.50 -23.15
CA PRO A 2 4.09 -26.79 -21.73
C PRO A 2 5.00 -26.04 -20.74
N ASP A 3 6.25 -25.80 -21.13
CA ASP A 3 7.24 -25.11 -20.30
C ASP A 3 6.92 -23.61 -20.10
N ALA A 4 6.35 -22.94 -21.11
CA ALA A 4 6.00 -21.53 -21.04
C ALA A 4 4.76 -21.28 -20.16
N LEU A 5 3.76 -22.16 -20.24
CA LEU A 5 2.59 -22.11 -19.36
C LEU A 5 2.95 -22.46 -17.92
N SER A 6 3.82 -23.47 -17.71
CA SER A 6 4.37 -23.80 -16.40
C SER A 6 5.12 -22.62 -15.77
N GLY A 7 5.96 -21.94 -16.55
CA GLY A 7 6.64 -20.71 -16.12
C GLY A 7 5.68 -19.59 -15.73
N LEU A 8 4.62 -19.38 -16.52
CA LEU A 8 3.58 -18.40 -16.18
C LEU A 8 2.83 -18.76 -14.88
N LEU A 9 2.47 -20.04 -14.70
CA LEU A 9 1.82 -20.51 -13.47
C LEU A 9 2.71 -20.32 -12.25
N HIS A 10 4.01 -20.59 -12.39
CA HIS A 10 4.98 -20.35 -11.34
C HIS A 10 5.06 -18.86 -10.97
N ASP A 11 5.19 -17.98 -11.97
CA ASP A 11 5.25 -16.53 -11.78
C ASP A 11 3.96 -16.01 -11.13
N ALA A 12 2.78 -16.43 -11.63
CA ALA A 12 1.49 -16.04 -11.09
C ALA A 12 1.29 -16.52 -9.64
N THR A 13 1.73 -17.75 -9.32
CA THR A 13 1.68 -18.28 -7.95
C THR A 13 2.58 -17.50 -7.01
N ALA A 14 3.77 -17.11 -7.47
CA ALA A 14 4.69 -16.30 -6.67
C ALA A 14 4.09 -14.92 -6.36
N VAL A 15 3.46 -14.27 -7.35
CA VAL A 15 2.75 -12.99 -7.13
C VAL A 15 1.56 -13.19 -6.21
N TYR A 16 0.75 -14.23 -6.42
CA TYR A 16 -0.41 -14.55 -5.57
C TYR A 16 0.00 -14.66 -4.09
N ARG A 17 1.02 -15.49 -3.80
CA ARG A 17 1.50 -15.69 -2.42
C ARG A 17 2.03 -14.41 -1.79
N PHE A 18 2.71 -13.57 -2.59
CA PHE A 18 3.25 -12.31 -2.09
C PHE A 18 2.14 -11.31 -1.76
N VAL A 19 1.14 -11.18 -2.64
CA VAL A 19 -0.06 -10.38 -2.40
C VAL A 19 -0.80 -10.88 -1.16
N ASP A 20 -1.01 -12.20 -1.06
CA ASP A 20 -1.71 -12.83 0.06
C ASP A 20 -1.01 -12.58 1.40
N PHE A 21 0.33 -12.66 1.42
CA PHE A 21 1.12 -12.30 2.58
C PHE A 21 0.91 -10.85 3.02
N ILE A 22 0.88 -9.90 2.08
CA ILE A 22 0.69 -8.47 2.40
C ILE A 22 -0.73 -8.21 2.91
N CYS A 23 -1.75 -8.76 2.25
CA CYS A 23 -3.15 -8.60 2.70
C CYS A 23 -3.38 -9.22 4.08
N ALA A 24 -2.89 -10.44 4.31
CA ALA A 24 -3.01 -11.10 5.61
C ALA A 24 -2.28 -10.34 6.73
N PHE A 25 -1.23 -9.59 6.37
CA PHE A 25 -0.56 -8.70 7.31
C PHE A 25 -1.42 -7.48 7.68
N CYS A 26 -2.14 -6.90 6.73
CA CYS A 26 -3.13 -5.84 6.99
C CYS A 26 -4.27 -6.35 7.90
N ASP A 27 -4.96 -7.44 7.51
CA ASP A 27 -6.12 -7.99 8.24
C ASP A 27 -5.82 -8.32 9.72
N ARG A 28 -4.65 -8.94 9.98
CA ARG A 28 -4.25 -9.36 11.33
C ARG A 28 -3.94 -8.19 12.25
N LYS A 29 -3.52 -7.07 11.67
CA LYS A 29 -3.04 -5.93 12.42
C LYS A 29 -4.19 -5.02 12.80
N GLU A 30 -5.11 -4.77 11.88
CA GLU A 30 -6.35 -4.03 12.13
C GLU A 30 -7.18 -4.64 13.27
N SER A 31 -7.24 -5.97 13.34
CA SER A 31 -7.97 -6.68 14.41
C SER A 31 -7.32 -6.63 15.81
N GLN A 32 -6.08 -6.15 15.93
CA GLN A 32 -5.30 -6.21 17.18
C GLN A 32 -4.86 -4.84 17.72
N GLN A 33 -4.95 -3.78 16.92
CA GLN A 33 -4.32 -2.49 17.19
C GLN A 33 -5.27 -1.34 16.85
N THR A 34 -5.27 -0.29 17.68
CA THR A 34 -6.03 0.93 17.38
C THR A 34 -5.21 1.80 16.45
N TYR A 35 -5.63 1.89 15.20
CA TYR A 35 -5.06 2.79 14.20
C TYR A 35 -5.88 4.09 14.13
N GLY A 36 -5.34 5.10 13.46
CA GLY A 36 -6.16 6.24 13.02
C GLY A 36 -6.94 5.85 11.76
N GLU A 37 -8.12 6.45 11.55
CA GLU A 37 -9.01 6.19 10.40
C GLU A 37 -8.28 6.19 9.05
N ALA A 38 -7.31 7.09 8.86
CA ALA A 38 -6.52 7.17 7.63
C ALA A 38 -5.66 5.92 7.35
N SER A 39 -5.13 5.27 8.39
CA SER A 39 -4.36 4.02 8.25
C SER A 39 -5.27 2.85 7.95
N GLU A 40 -6.48 2.82 8.52
CA GLU A 40 -7.53 1.84 8.19
C GLU A 40 -7.94 1.96 6.72
N ASP A 41 -8.27 3.18 6.27
CA ASP A 41 -8.57 3.49 4.85
C ASP A 41 -7.45 3.02 3.90
N PHE A 42 -6.19 3.13 4.33
CA PHE A 42 -5.05 2.66 3.56
C PHE A 42 -4.97 1.14 3.51
N PHE A 43 -5.20 0.44 4.63
CA PHE A 43 -5.19 -1.02 4.68
C PHE A 43 -6.34 -1.62 3.87
N ASP A 44 -7.54 -1.06 3.97
CA ASP A 44 -8.70 -1.42 3.16
C ASP A 44 -8.40 -1.32 1.67
N TYR A 45 -7.82 -0.18 1.24
CA TYR A 45 -7.38 -0.01 -0.14
C TYR A 45 -6.40 -1.11 -0.58
N VAL A 46 -5.43 -1.48 0.27
CA VAL A 46 -4.46 -2.54 -0.04
C VAL A 46 -5.13 -3.91 -0.14
N ILE A 47 -6.10 -4.21 0.73
CA ILE A 47 -6.88 -5.46 0.70
C ILE A 47 -7.70 -5.55 -0.59
N GLU A 48 -8.45 -4.51 -0.94
CA GLU A 48 -9.24 -4.45 -2.18
C GLU A 48 -8.37 -4.59 -3.44
N LEU A 49 -7.19 -3.95 -3.44
CA LEU A 49 -6.21 -4.08 -4.51
C LEU A 49 -5.67 -5.51 -4.60
N GLY A 50 -5.47 -6.16 -3.46
CA GLY A 50 -5.08 -7.55 -3.36
C GLY A 50 -6.10 -8.49 -3.98
N GLU A 51 -7.37 -8.33 -3.65
CA GLU A 51 -8.46 -9.10 -4.25
C GLU A 51 -8.51 -8.92 -5.77
N SER A 52 -8.42 -7.68 -6.24
CA SER A 52 -8.42 -7.34 -7.66
C SER A 52 -7.24 -7.99 -8.39
N THR A 53 -6.06 -7.98 -7.76
CA THR A 53 -4.87 -8.67 -8.28
C THR A 53 -5.11 -10.18 -8.38
N ARG A 54 -5.67 -10.82 -7.35
CA ARG A 54 -5.94 -12.27 -7.37
C ARG A 54 -6.91 -12.68 -8.48
N ARG A 55 -7.99 -11.92 -8.67
CA ARG A 55 -8.94 -12.12 -9.79
C ARG A 55 -8.24 -12.00 -11.14
N PHE A 56 -7.38 -10.99 -11.29
CA PHE A 56 -6.58 -10.83 -12.51
C PHE A 56 -5.63 -12.01 -12.75
N LEU A 57 -4.92 -12.48 -11.73
CA LEU A 57 -4.03 -13.65 -11.83
C LEU A 57 -4.77 -14.92 -12.29
N GLN A 58 -6.00 -15.13 -11.85
CA GLN A 58 -6.83 -16.24 -12.34
C GLN A 58 -7.19 -16.05 -13.81
N SER A 59 -7.64 -14.85 -14.19
CA SER A 59 -8.03 -14.56 -15.59
C SER A 59 -6.89 -14.75 -16.59
N ILE A 60 -5.66 -14.32 -16.27
CA ILE A 60 -4.52 -14.46 -17.19
C ILE A 60 -4.14 -15.93 -17.40
N VAL A 61 -4.33 -16.79 -16.40
CA VAL A 61 -4.00 -18.22 -16.50
C VAL A 61 -4.99 -18.91 -17.45
N ASP A 62 -6.27 -18.56 -17.36
CA ASP A 62 -7.30 -19.14 -18.24
C ASP A 62 -7.21 -18.58 -19.66
N GLU A 63 -6.92 -17.29 -19.82
CA GLU A 63 -6.64 -16.69 -21.12
C GLU A 63 -5.37 -17.30 -21.76
N ALA A 64 -4.31 -17.54 -20.99
CA ALA A 64 -3.07 -18.13 -21.50
C ALA A 64 -3.23 -19.59 -21.96
N LYS A 65 -4.16 -20.35 -21.37
CA LYS A 65 -4.53 -21.69 -21.88
C LYS A 65 -5.21 -21.60 -23.24
N SER A 66 -6.02 -20.57 -23.45
CA SER A 66 -6.81 -20.35 -24.67
C SER A 66 -5.99 -19.70 -25.79
N ASP A 67 -5.10 -18.78 -25.46
CA ASP A 67 -4.17 -18.11 -26.37
C ASP A 67 -2.74 -18.08 -25.81
N PRO A 68 -1.95 -19.14 -26.05
CA PRO A 68 -0.57 -19.21 -25.60
C PRO A 68 0.36 -18.12 -26.17
N LYS A 69 -0.02 -17.43 -27.25
CA LYS A 69 0.81 -16.37 -27.86
C LYS A 69 0.94 -15.15 -26.96
N ARG A 70 0.00 -14.95 -26.04
CA ARG A 70 -0.01 -13.83 -25.08
C ARG A 70 0.82 -14.11 -23.81
N ILE A 71 1.32 -15.33 -23.61
CA ILE A 71 2.12 -15.71 -22.44
C ILE A 71 3.28 -14.74 -22.17
N PRO A 72 4.11 -14.33 -23.16
CA PRO A 72 5.20 -13.38 -22.90
C PRO A 72 4.72 -12.05 -22.34
N ILE A 73 3.60 -11.53 -22.85
CA ILE A 73 2.98 -10.27 -22.40
C ILE A 73 2.53 -10.41 -20.95
N TYR A 74 1.84 -11.51 -20.61
CA TYR A 74 1.41 -11.75 -19.23
C TYR A 74 2.60 -11.86 -18.27
N ARG A 75 3.69 -12.52 -18.65
CA ARG A 75 4.89 -12.61 -17.81
C ARG A 75 5.53 -11.25 -17.55
N THR A 76 5.58 -10.37 -18.55
CA THR A 76 6.02 -8.97 -18.34
C THR A 76 5.10 -8.24 -17.37
N ASN A 77 3.79 -8.35 -17.55
CA ASN A 77 2.81 -7.72 -16.65
C ASN A 77 2.95 -8.24 -15.21
N LEU A 78 3.18 -9.54 -15.02
CA LEU A 78 3.42 -10.13 -13.70
C LEU A 78 4.68 -9.59 -13.03
N ALA A 79 5.76 -9.38 -13.80
CA ALA A 79 6.97 -8.77 -13.27
C ALA A 79 6.72 -7.33 -12.81
N THR A 80 5.96 -6.55 -13.58
CA THR A 80 5.55 -5.19 -13.20
C THR A 80 4.68 -5.19 -11.95
N ILE A 81 3.66 -6.05 -11.89
CA ILE A 81 2.77 -6.19 -10.72
C ILE A 81 3.59 -6.56 -9.48
N LYS A 82 4.49 -7.55 -9.61
CA LYS A 82 5.36 -7.97 -8.50
C LYS A 82 6.21 -6.81 -7.98
N LYS A 83 6.79 -6.00 -8.88
CA LYS A 83 7.59 -4.82 -8.52
C LYS A 83 6.73 -3.79 -7.78
N CYS A 84 5.55 -3.47 -8.29
CA CYS A 84 4.66 -2.50 -7.66
C CYS A 84 4.21 -2.96 -6.26
N TRP A 85 3.90 -4.25 -6.08
CA TRP A 85 3.60 -4.80 -4.77
C TRP A 85 4.80 -4.76 -3.81
N ALA A 86 6.02 -4.94 -4.32
CA ALA A 86 7.22 -4.86 -3.50
C ALA A 86 7.44 -3.44 -2.98
N GLU A 87 7.21 -2.44 -3.84
CA GLU A 87 7.25 -1.04 -3.47
C GLU A 87 6.13 -0.67 -2.49
N LEU A 88 4.90 -1.15 -2.70
CA LEU A 88 3.78 -0.94 -1.79
C LEU A 88 4.07 -1.51 -0.39
N HIS A 89 4.67 -2.70 -0.32
CA HIS A 89 5.04 -3.34 0.94
C HIS A 89 6.01 -2.49 1.79
N VAL A 90 6.86 -1.66 1.16
CA VAL A 90 7.75 -0.71 1.87
C VAL A 90 6.97 0.30 2.69
N PHE A 91 5.71 0.61 2.33
CA PHE A 91 4.85 1.55 3.05
C PHE A 91 3.88 0.83 4.00
N VAL A 92 3.37 -0.35 3.61
CA VAL A 92 2.43 -1.13 4.42
C VAL A 92 3.04 -1.52 5.77
N LYS A 93 4.27 -2.03 5.77
CA LYS A 93 4.91 -2.47 7.01
C LYS A 93 5.13 -1.32 8.01
N PRO A 94 5.74 -0.19 7.62
CA PRO A 94 5.86 0.97 8.50
C PRO A 94 4.52 1.57 8.97
N ALA A 95 3.48 1.53 8.12
CA ALA A 95 2.15 1.98 8.52
C ALA A 95 1.56 1.09 9.61
N ALA A 96 1.68 -0.23 9.47
CA ALA A 96 1.19 -1.19 10.46
C ALA A 96 1.97 -1.12 11.77
N ASP A 97 3.29 -0.90 11.69
CA ASP A 97 4.13 -0.74 12.88
C ASP A 97 3.95 0.66 13.53
N GLY A 98 3.31 1.61 12.84
CA GLY A 98 3.03 2.97 13.32
C GLY A 98 2.21 3.03 14.61
N HIS A 99 1.36 2.03 14.87
CA HIS A 99 0.63 1.93 16.15
C HIS A 99 1.56 1.91 17.38
N SER A 100 2.78 1.37 17.24
CA SER A 100 3.76 1.33 18.32
C SER A 100 4.23 2.71 18.79
N LEU A 101 4.01 3.76 17.99
CA LEU A 101 4.34 5.13 18.35
C LEU A 101 3.38 5.72 19.39
N GLN A 102 2.25 5.06 19.67
CA GLN A 102 1.21 5.55 20.59
C GLN A 102 0.80 7.00 20.30
N THR A 103 0.87 7.42 19.03
CA THR A 103 0.58 8.80 18.64
C THR A 103 -0.88 9.11 18.99
N PRO A 104 -1.16 10.15 19.79
CA PRO A 104 -2.52 10.44 20.21
C PRO A 104 -3.40 10.78 19.00
N THR A 105 -4.51 10.06 18.81
CA THR A 105 -5.51 10.35 17.77
C THR A 105 -5.93 11.84 17.71
N PRO A 106 -6.10 12.56 18.85
CA PRO A 106 -6.41 13.99 18.82
C PRO A 106 -5.35 14.86 18.14
N PHE A 107 -4.07 14.47 18.18
CA PHE A 107 -3.00 15.19 17.51
C PHE A 107 -3.08 15.03 15.98
N LEU A 108 -3.38 13.81 15.51
CA LEU A 108 -3.61 13.56 14.09
C LEU A 108 -4.82 14.35 13.58
N ALA A 109 -5.92 14.34 14.33
CA ALA A 109 -7.11 15.12 14.01
C ALA A 109 -6.81 16.64 13.94
N PHE A 110 -6.01 17.15 14.88
CA PHE A 110 -5.56 18.54 14.87
C PHE A 110 -4.73 18.86 13.62
N MET A 111 -3.77 18.01 13.25
CA MET A 111 -2.99 18.19 12.03
C MET A 111 -3.85 18.16 10.76
N GLU A 112 -4.78 17.21 10.66
CA GLU A 112 -5.73 17.12 9.53
C GLU A 112 -6.63 18.37 9.46
N GLN A 113 -7.05 18.90 10.61
CA GLN A 113 -7.80 20.14 10.70
C GLN A 113 -6.97 21.34 10.20
N GLN A 114 -5.72 21.48 10.65
CA GLN A 114 -4.82 22.53 10.20
C GLN A 114 -4.54 22.45 8.69
N LEU A 115 -4.35 21.24 8.15
CA LEU A 115 -4.23 21.06 6.70
C LEU A 115 -5.53 21.43 5.96
N SER A 116 -6.68 21.21 6.58
CA SER A 116 -7.96 21.51 5.96
C SER A 116 -8.26 23.00 5.84
N GLU A 117 -7.54 23.85 6.57
CA GLU A 117 -7.58 25.32 6.39
C GLU A 117 -6.95 25.75 5.06
N LEU A 118 -6.12 24.90 4.45
CA LEU A 118 -5.57 25.13 3.10
C LEU A 118 -6.55 24.56 2.06
N PRO A 119 -7.14 25.38 1.16
CA PRO A 119 -8.18 24.93 0.23
C PRO A 119 -7.76 23.76 -0.68
N SER A 120 -6.47 23.67 -1.02
CA SER A 120 -5.91 22.59 -1.84
C SER A 120 -5.73 21.27 -1.08
N LEU A 121 -5.75 21.30 0.25
CA LEU A 121 -5.55 20.15 1.16
C LEU A 121 -6.76 19.87 2.04
N ALA A 122 -7.88 20.57 1.82
CA ALA A 122 -9.16 20.30 2.49
C ALA A 122 -9.56 18.83 2.37
N GLY A 123 -9.73 18.16 3.52
CA GLY A 123 -10.03 16.72 3.58
C GLY A 123 -8.82 15.81 3.32
N ALA A 124 -7.60 16.31 3.51
CA ALA A 124 -6.41 15.48 3.56
C ALA A 124 -6.41 14.60 4.81
N ARG A 125 -6.02 13.34 4.63
CA ARG A 125 -5.93 12.31 5.67
C ARG A 125 -4.47 11.87 5.81
N ILE A 126 -4.01 11.62 7.03
CA ILE A 126 -2.60 11.34 7.29
C ILE A 126 -2.39 9.94 7.84
N VAL A 127 -1.60 9.13 7.12
CA VAL A 127 -1.09 7.85 7.60
C VAL A 127 0.26 8.05 8.30
N ILE A 128 0.38 7.54 9.51
CA ILE A 128 1.64 7.57 10.27
C ILE A 128 2.47 6.34 9.91
N LEU A 129 3.72 6.56 9.51
CA LEU A 129 4.71 5.53 9.27
C LEU A 129 5.75 5.56 10.39
N ILE A 130 6.16 4.42 10.92
CA ILE A 130 7.35 4.36 11.77
C ILE A 130 8.62 4.42 10.91
N SER A 131 9.60 5.22 11.32
CA SER A 131 10.92 5.26 10.68
C SER A 131 12.00 4.75 11.64
N PRO A 132 12.92 3.88 11.19
CA PRO A 132 14.12 3.56 11.95
C PRO A 132 15.17 4.68 11.91
N GLU A 133 14.98 5.71 11.09
CA GLU A 133 15.91 6.82 10.91
C GLU A 133 15.64 7.96 11.92
N LEU A 134 16.68 8.69 12.32
CA LEU A 134 16.65 9.69 13.41
C LEU A 134 15.94 11.01 13.07
N ASN A 135 15.55 11.23 11.80
CA ASN A 135 14.97 12.49 11.32
C ASN A 135 13.53 12.30 10.83
N TYR A 136 12.71 13.36 11.00
CA TYR A 136 11.42 13.48 10.31
C TYR A 136 11.66 13.51 8.80
N LEU A 137 11.43 12.38 8.15
CA LEU A 137 11.58 12.27 6.71
C LEU A 137 10.21 12.36 6.08
N GLN A 138 10.00 13.40 5.27
CA GLN A 138 9.02 13.33 4.20
C GLN A 138 9.51 12.28 3.21
N TYR A 139 9.04 11.04 3.37
CA TYR A 139 9.18 10.05 2.31
C TYR A 139 8.47 10.59 1.07
N GLN A 140 9.10 10.51 -0.10
CA GLN A 140 8.46 10.94 -1.34
C GLN A 140 7.36 9.93 -1.73
N HIS A 141 6.15 10.17 -1.26
CA HIS A 141 4.95 9.35 -1.56
C HIS A 141 4.47 9.50 -3.01
N SER A 142 5.09 10.39 -3.79
CA SER A 142 4.83 10.56 -5.22
C SER A 142 5.07 9.26 -6.01
N LYS A 143 6.01 8.42 -5.57
CA LYS A 143 6.25 7.09 -6.17
C LYS A 143 5.06 6.15 -5.97
N LEU A 144 4.43 6.18 -4.78
CA LEU A 144 3.28 5.34 -4.46
C LEU A 144 2.07 5.62 -5.36
N LYS A 145 1.78 6.91 -5.61
CA LYS A 145 0.73 7.32 -6.55
C LYS A 145 1.04 6.86 -7.99
N GLY A 146 2.31 6.92 -8.38
CA GLY A 146 2.78 6.38 -9.66
C GLY A 146 2.53 4.88 -9.78
N PHE A 147 2.90 4.10 -8.77
CA PHE A 147 2.70 2.64 -8.75
C PHE A 147 1.23 2.24 -8.73
N ALA A 148 0.40 2.94 -7.96
CA ALA A 148 -1.04 2.69 -7.98
C ALA A 148 -1.66 2.99 -9.36
N SER A 149 -1.18 4.05 -10.04
CA SER A 149 -1.59 4.33 -11.42
C SER A 149 -1.11 3.25 -12.41
N GLU A 150 0.07 2.65 -12.19
CA GLU A 150 0.60 1.58 -13.03
C GLU A 150 -0.15 0.26 -12.82
N LEU A 151 -0.47 -0.07 -11.57
CA LEU A 151 -1.30 -1.22 -11.20
C LEU A 151 -2.70 -1.10 -11.79
N SER A 152 -3.34 0.08 -11.70
CA SER A 152 -4.68 0.29 -12.25
C SER A 152 -4.75 0.27 -13.78
N ARG A 153 -3.64 0.57 -14.47
CA ARG A 153 -3.54 0.37 -15.92
C ARG A 153 -3.42 -1.11 -16.30
N THR A 154 -2.83 -1.91 -15.43
CA THR A 154 -2.52 -3.33 -15.71
C THR A 154 -3.63 -4.27 -15.26
N ILE A 155 -4.27 -3.96 -14.12
CA ILE A 155 -5.31 -4.76 -13.46
C ILE A 155 -6.66 -4.08 -13.72
N PRO A 156 -7.56 -4.72 -14.49
CA PRO A 156 -8.90 -4.18 -14.73
C PRO A 156 -9.70 -4.04 -13.43
N LYS A 157 -10.42 -2.93 -13.27
CA LYS A 157 -11.28 -2.64 -12.11
C LYS A 157 -10.55 -2.61 -10.75
N SER A 158 -9.26 -2.29 -10.72
CA SER A 158 -8.59 -2.06 -9.45
C SER A 158 -9.16 -0.83 -8.74
N PRO A 159 -9.11 -0.77 -7.40
CA PRO A 159 -9.43 0.45 -6.66
C PRO A 159 -8.49 1.59 -7.05
N THR A 160 -8.96 2.83 -6.90
CA THR A 160 -8.15 4.03 -7.15
C THR A 160 -7.46 4.44 -5.86
N PHE A 161 -6.19 4.83 -5.94
CA PHE A 161 -5.47 5.31 -4.76
C PHE A 161 -6.18 6.52 -4.12
N PRO A 162 -6.36 6.56 -2.79
CA PRO A 162 -7.01 7.68 -2.12
C PRO A 162 -6.27 9.00 -2.40
N ALA A 163 -6.91 9.90 -3.17
CA ALA A 163 -6.23 11.06 -3.76
C ALA A 163 -5.66 12.04 -2.73
N LYS A 164 -6.33 12.15 -1.58
CA LYS A 164 -6.02 13.08 -0.47
C LYS A 164 -5.32 12.41 0.71
N LEU A 165 -4.81 11.19 0.53
CA LEU A 165 -4.03 10.52 1.56
C LEU A 165 -2.56 10.96 1.48
N GLY A 166 -2.05 11.45 2.59
CA GLY A 166 -0.64 11.76 2.82
C GLY A 166 -0.04 10.80 3.84
N PHE A 167 1.29 10.70 3.87
CA PHE A 167 1.96 9.91 4.89
C PHE A 167 3.02 10.75 5.60
N ILE A 168 3.21 10.50 6.89
CA ILE A 168 4.23 11.15 7.71
C ILE A 168 5.04 10.06 8.40
N ALA A 169 6.35 10.05 8.16
CA ALA A 169 7.24 9.11 8.84
C ALA A 169 7.79 9.72 10.12
N ILE A 170 7.57 9.05 11.25
CA ILE A 170 7.99 9.46 12.58
C ILE A 170 9.08 8.51 13.09
N PRO A 171 10.25 9.02 13.54
CA PRO A 171 11.28 8.21 14.16
C PRO A 171 10.77 7.43 15.38
N PHE A 172 11.13 6.15 15.51
CA PHE A 172 10.79 5.34 16.71
C PHE A 172 11.27 5.99 18.02
N SER A 173 12.42 6.67 17.99
CA SER A 173 12.98 7.40 19.13
C SER A 173 12.18 8.63 19.54
N GLN A 174 11.20 9.07 18.74
CA GLN A 174 10.39 10.25 18.99
C GLN A 174 8.90 9.95 19.23
N GLY A 175 8.47 8.69 19.31
CA GLY A 175 7.04 8.34 19.45
C GLY A 175 6.30 9.10 20.57
N GLY A 176 6.94 9.29 21.73
CA GLY A 176 6.40 10.09 22.84
C GLY A 176 6.76 11.59 22.83
N THR A 177 7.79 12.02 22.09
CA THR A 177 8.32 13.39 22.09
C THR A 177 7.94 14.23 20.88
N VAL A 178 7.34 13.64 19.83
CA VAL A 178 6.70 14.39 18.74
C VAL A 178 5.70 15.41 19.30
N PHE A 179 4.91 14.99 20.29
CA PHE A 179 3.93 15.82 20.97
C PHE A 179 4.58 17.04 21.65
N THR A 180 5.74 16.85 22.28
CA THR A 180 6.47 17.93 22.97
C THR A 180 7.10 18.92 21.98
N ASN A 181 7.51 18.46 20.80
CA ASN A 181 8.17 19.29 19.79
C ASN A 181 7.18 20.09 18.90
N THR A 182 5.89 19.76 18.90
CA THR A 182 4.85 20.51 18.15
C THR A 182 4.02 21.47 18.99
N LEU A 183 4.24 21.49 20.31
CA LEU A 183 3.63 22.46 21.25
C LEU A 183 4.42 23.77 21.41
N ILE A 184 5.55 23.92 20.70
CA ILE A 184 6.40 25.12 20.75
C ILE A 184 6.06 26.05 19.58
#